data_AF-A0A1I4GZ23-F1
#
_entry.id   AF-A0A1I4GZ23-F1
#
_cell.length_a   1.000
_cell.length_b   1.000
_cell.length_c   1.000
_cell.angle_alpha   90.00
_cell.angle_beta   90.00
_cell.angle_gamma   90.00
#
_symmetry.space_group_name_H-M   'P 1'
#
loop_
_entity.id
_entity.type
_entity.pdbx_description
1 polymer ?
#
loop_
_entity_poly.entity_id
_entity_poly.type
_entity_poly.pdbx_seq_one_letter_code
_entity_poly.pdbx_strand_id
1 'polypeptide(L)'
;MKRSAVLAIATIYFIAMGNAVSAAEVEPDPLAADTQLIASHEPTSDEKTAEVNDYTYSDKLDIRKVVAIESNSMACGLAPALMTYEDTHGEVHTVHYQIMGTGCQGGY
;
A
#
# COMPACT_ATOMS: atom_id res chain seq x y z
N MET A 1 41.47 -31.85 30.70
CA MET A 1 41.03 -33.01 31.53
C MET A 1 39.78 -32.60 32.30
N LYS A 2 38.70 -33.41 32.20
CA LYS A 2 37.72 -33.85 33.25
C LYS A 2 37.68 -33.02 34.55
N ARG A 3 36.55 -32.60 35.14
CA ARG A 3 35.26 -33.25 35.52
C ARG A 3 34.19 -32.15 35.72
N SER A 4 32.86 -32.34 35.82
CA SER A 4 31.90 -33.41 35.49
C SER A 4 30.46 -32.82 35.58
N ALA A 5 29.43 -33.53 35.13
CA ALA A 5 28.01 -33.14 35.26
C ALA A 5 27.36 -33.65 36.57
N VAL A 6 26.18 -33.11 36.93
CA VAL A 6 25.22 -33.74 37.85
C VAL A 6 23.82 -33.69 37.23
N LEU A 7 23.20 -34.87 37.09
CA LEU A 7 21.81 -35.05 36.68
C LEU A 7 20.87 -34.86 37.87
N ALA A 8 19.63 -34.46 37.58
CA ALA A 8 18.45 -34.90 38.34
C ALA A 8 17.41 -35.46 37.35
N ILE A 9 17.25 -36.79 37.34
CA ILE A 9 16.21 -37.52 36.60
C ILE A 9 15.46 -38.40 37.60
N ALA A 10 14.12 -38.40 37.53
CA ALA A 10 13.13 -39.42 37.97
C ALA A 10 11.82 -38.68 38.35
N THR A 11 10.59 -39.14 38.06
CA THR A 11 10.01 -40.40 37.52
C THR A 11 8.92 -40.02 36.49
N ILE A 12 8.67 -40.66 35.33
CA ILE A 12 8.37 -42.06 34.94
C ILE A 12 7.02 -42.61 35.45
N TYR A 13 6.00 -42.63 34.58
CA TYR A 13 5.03 -43.71 34.24
C TYR A 13 3.96 -43.10 33.28
N PHE A 14 3.33 -43.74 32.29
CA PHE A 14 3.52 -45.04 31.60
C PHE A 14 2.57 -45.13 30.37
N ILE A 15 2.65 -46.24 29.63
CA ILE A 15 1.67 -46.75 28.64
C ILE A 15 1.60 -46.02 27.29
N ALA A 16 2.12 -46.71 26.28
CA ALA A 16 1.72 -46.50 24.89
C ALA A 16 0.35 -47.15 24.62
N MET A 17 -0.57 -46.38 24.02
CA MET A 17 -1.67 -46.90 23.21
C MET A 17 -1.81 -45.99 21.99
N GLY A 18 -1.30 -46.43 20.84
CA GLY A 18 -1.46 -45.69 19.61
C GLY A 18 -2.88 -45.80 19.07
N ASN A 19 -3.38 -44.73 18.47
CA ASN A 19 -4.51 -44.77 17.54
C ASN A 19 -4.29 -43.69 16.46
N ALA A 20 -4.52 -44.09 15.21
CA ALA A 20 -4.63 -43.29 13.99
C ALA A 20 -3.87 -41.94 13.93
N VAL A 21 -2.80 -41.93 13.12
CA VAL A 21 -2.57 -40.78 12.24
C VAL A 21 -3.81 -40.70 11.33
N SER A 22 -4.74 -39.80 11.63
CA SER A 22 -5.70 -39.37 10.65
C SER A 22 -4.98 -38.36 9.76
N ALA A 23 -4.72 -38.75 8.51
CA ALA A 23 -4.33 -37.81 7.48
C ALA A 23 -5.51 -36.86 7.26
N ALA A 24 -5.50 -35.73 7.95
CA ALA A 24 -6.26 -34.56 7.53
C ALA A 24 -5.51 -34.01 6.32
N GLU A 25 -5.94 -34.45 5.14
CA GLU A 25 -5.51 -33.93 3.85
C GLU A 25 -5.88 -32.46 3.83
N VAL A 26 -4.89 -31.58 4.07
CA VAL A 26 -5.09 -30.14 3.89
C VAL A 26 -5.14 -29.90 2.39
N GLU A 27 -6.35 -29.87 1.83
CA GLU A 27 -6.56 -29.38 0.46
C GLU A 27 -5.91 -27.99 0.35
N PRO A 28 -4.91 -27.81 -0.53
CA PRO A 28 -4.36 -26.49 -0.76
C PRO A 28 -5.39 -25.66 -1.52
N ASP A 29 -5.81 -24.55 -0.92
CA ASP A 29 -6.70 -23.58 -1.54
C ASP A 29 -6.13 -23.14 -2.91
N PRO A 30 -6.84 -23.37 -4.03
CA PRO A 30 -6.34 -23.06 -5.37
C PRO A 30 -6.14 -21.56 -5.62
N LEU A 31 -6.61 -20.68 -4.74
CA LEU A 31 -6.57 -19.22 -4.94
C LEU A 31 -5.22 -18.55 -4.64
N ALA A 32 -4.23 -19.29 -4.13
CA ALA A 32 -2.94 -18.72 -3.70
C ALA A 32 -1.88 -18.56 -4.81
N ALA A 33 -2.18 -18.93 -6.07
CA ALA A 33 -1.16 -19.09 -7.12
C ALA A 33 -0.79 -17.81 -7.91
N ASP A 34 -1.60 -16.74 -7.89
CA ASP A 34 -1.42 -15.58 -8.78
C ASP A 34 -0.51 -14.46 -8.24
N THR A 35 -0.06 -14.52 -6.99
CA THR A 35 0.71 -13.42 -6.34
C THR A 35 2.23 -13.50 -6.60
N GLN A 36 2.66 -13.77 -7.85
CA GLN A 36 4.09 -13.75 -8.24
C GLN A 36 4.36 -13.14 -9.64
N LEU A 37 3.76 -11.97 -9.96
CA LEU A 37 4.27 -11.14 -11.06
C LEU A 37 4.08 -9.63 -10.86
N ILE A 38 4.59 -9.09 -9.76
CA ILE A 38 4.87 -7.65 -9.66
C ILE A 38 6.37 -7.45 -9.92
N ALA A 39 6.72 -7.18 -11.18
CA ALA A 39 8.07 -6.73 -11.53
C ALA A 39 8.33 -5.38 -10.85
N SER A 40 9.36 -5.33 -10.02
CA SER A 40 9.82 -4.12 -9.33
C SER A 40 10.19 -3.05 -10.35
N HIS A 41 9.28 -2.09 -10.56
CA HIS A 41 9.62 -0.84 -11.23
C HIS A 41 10.41 0.00 -10.23
N GLU A 42 11.72 0.03 -10.38
CA GLU A 42 12.56 1.02 -9.71
C GLU A 42 12.25 2.39 -10.33
N PRO A 43 11.77 3.38 -9.55
CA PRO A 43 11.58 4.73 -10.06
C PRO A 43 12.94 5.40 -10.26
N THR A 44 13.54 5.22 -11.44
CA THR A 44 14.70 5.99 -11.87
C THR A 44 14.27 7.39 -12.25
N SER A 45 14.05 8.25 -11.26
CA SER A 45 13.88 9.68 -11.47
C SER A 45 14.69 10.43 -10.42
N ASP A 46 15.68 11.20 -10.89
CA ASP A 46 16.33 12.27 -10.12
C ASP A 46 15.35 13.46 -10.05
N GLU A 47 14.18 13.16 -9.48
CA GLU A 47 13.08 14.08 -9.30
C GLU A 47 13.21 14.63 -7.89
N LYS A 48 13.53 15.93 -7.80
CA LYS A 48 13.35 16.71 -6.57
C LYS A 48 11.91 16.45 -6.11
N THR A 49 11.75 15.57 -5.12
CA THR A 49 10.45 15.07 -4.69
C THR A 49 9.55 16.25 -4.42
N ALA A 50 8.59 16.48 -5.31
CA ALA A 50 7.66 17.59 -5.17
C ALA A 50 6.81 17.27 -3.94
N GLU A 51 6.95 18.09 -2.90
CA GLU A 51 6.08 17.97 -1.73
C GLU A 51 4.64 18.16 -2.22
N VAL A 52 3.81 17.15 -2.01
CA VAL A 52 2.39 17.21 -2.36
C VAL A 52 1.65 17.67 -1.12
N ASN A 53 1.16 18.90 -1.14
CA ASN A 53 0.41 19.47 -0.03
C ASN A 53 -1.10 19.35 -0.30
N ASP A 54 -1.88 18.94 0.70
CA ASP A 54 -3.35 18.96 0.61
C ASP A 54 -3.87 20.40 0.55
N TYR A 55 -4.66 20.72 -0.47
CA TYR A 55 -5.33 22.01 -0.62
C TYR A 55 -6.60 22.07 0.24
N THR A 56 -6.70 23.07 1.11
CA THR A 56 -7.94 23.37 1.83
C THR A 56 -8.80 24.33 1.01
N TYR A 57 -10.10 24.08 0.93
CA TYR A 57 -11.01 24.95 0.21
C TYR A 57 -11.00 26.38 0.79
N SER A 58 -10.74 27.37 -0.07
CA SER A 58 -10.48 28.79 0.24
C SER A 58 -9.01 29.18 0.46
N ASP A 59 -8.06 28.25 0.41
CA ASP A 59 -6.64 28.62 0.37
C ASP A 59 -6.34 29.46 -0.88
N LYS A 60 -5.53 30.50 -0.71
CA LYS A 60 -5.13 31.40 -1.79
C LYS A 60 -3.79 30.96 -2.36
N LEU A 61 -3.86 30.12 -3.39
CA LEU A 61 -2.69 29.71 -4.17
C LEU A 61 -2.23 30.86 -5.07
N ASP A 62 -0.94 31.18 -5.03
CA ASP A 62 -0.32 32.10 -5.99
C ASP A 62 -0.02 31.35 -7.30
N ILE A 63 -0.99 31.33 -8.23
CA ILE A 63 -0.87 30.59 -9.49
C ILE A 63 -0.57 31.55 -10.62
N ARG A 64 0.65 31.48 -11.19
CA ARG A 64 0.98 32.14 -12.46
C ARG A 64 0.66 31.25 -13.65
N LYS A 65 0.89 29.94 -13.56
CA LYS A 65 0.66 28.98 -14.65
C LYS A 65 0.35 27.59 -14.11
N VAL A 66 -0.71 26.96 -14.61
CA VAL A 66 -0.92 25.51 -14.39
C VAL A 66 -0.01 24.73 -15.35
N VAL A 67 0.75 23.77 -14.80
CA VAL A 67 1.70 22.93 -15.54
C VAL A 67 1.04 21.61 -15.94
N ALA A 68 0.38 20.95 -14.99
CA ALA A 68 -0.30 19.68 -15.19
C ALA A 68 -1.52 19.54 -14.26
N ILE A 69 -2.50 18.74 -14.67
CA ILE A 69 -3.58 18.24 -13.81
C ILE A 69 -3.72 16.75 -14.05
N GLU A 70 -3.63 15.96 -12.99
CA GLU A 70 -3.83 14.52 -13.01
C GLU A 70 -5.11 14.20 -12.23
N SER A 71 -6.07 13.54 -12.87
CA SER A 71 -7.35 13.21 -12.23
C SER A 71 -8.09 12.10 -12.98
N ASN A 72 -8.99 11.41 -12.27
CA ASN A 72 -9.98 10.53 -12.91
C ASN A 72 -11.31 11.28 -13.04
N SER A 73 -11.47 12.07 -14.11
CA SER A 73 -12.71 12.80 -14.41
C SER A 73 -13.92 11.90 -14.67
N MET A 74 -13.69 10.61 -14.99
CA MET A 74 -14.73 9.59 -15.22
C MET A 74 -15.08 8.80 -13.95
N ALA A 75 -14.55 9.18 -12.78
CA ALA A 75 -15.07 8.69 -11.51
C ALA A 75 -16.55 9.08 -11.32
N CYS A 76 -17.25 8.35 -10.46
CA CYS A 76 -18.60 8.71 -10.03
C CYS A 76 -18.55 9.29 -8.61
N GLY A 77 -18.97 10.56 -8.45
CA GLY A 77 -18.90 11.28 -7.18
C GLY A 77 -17.58 12.05 -6.99
N LEU A 78 -17.19 12.28 -5.74
CA LEU A 78 -15.92 12.94 -5.41
C LEU A 78 -14.73 12.02 -5.71
N ALA A 79 -13.72 12.58 -6.39
CA ALA A 79 -12.49 11.88 -6.76
C ALA A 79 -11.25 12.74 -6.50
N PRO A 80 -10.09 12.14 -6.16
CA PRO A 80 -8.85 12.87 -5.99
C PRO A 80 -8.33 13.42 -7.32
N ALA A 81 -7.63 14.55 -7.23
CA ALA A 81 -6.90 15.19 -8.31
C ALA A 81 -5.60 15.81 -7.77
N LEU A 82 -4.57 15.84 -8.61
CA LEU A 82 -3.34 16.58 -8.39
C LEU A 82 -3.28 17.74 -9.39
N MET A 83 -2.86 18.91 -8.94
CA MET A 83 -2.55 20.05 -9.80
C MET A 83 -1.13 20.51 -9.52
N THR A 84 -0.28 20.44 -10.54
CA THR A 84 1.06 21.03 -10.52
C THR A 84 1.00 22.40 -11.17
N TYR A 85 1.48 23.42 -10.46
CA TYR A 85 1.49 24.80 -10.93
C TYR A 85 2.82 25.51 -10.64
N GLU A 86 3.06 26.56 -11.41
CA GLU A 86 4.19 27.49 -11.28
C GLU A 86 3.67 28.80 -10.68
N ASP A 87 4.30 29.29 -9.62
CA ASP A 87 3.89 30.51 -8.91
C ASP A 87 4.50 31.80 -9.53
N THR A 88 4.23 32.98 -8.96
CA THR A 88 4.80 34.24 -9.50
C THR A 88 6.31 34.37 -9.30
N HIS A 89 6.93 33.58 -8.41
CA HIS A 89 8.37 33.56 -8.15
C HIS A 89 9.14 32.61 -9.07
N GLY A 90 8.48 31.62 -9.68
CA GLY A 90 9.12 30.59 -10.49
C GLY A 90 9.21 29.22 -9.82
N GLU A 91 8.63 29.06 -8.64
CA GLU A 91 8.64 27.78 -7.94
C GLU A 91 7.47 26.90 -8.42
N VAL A 92 7.73 25.59 -8.48
CA VAL A 92 6.75 24.58 -8.89
C VAL A 92 6.24 23.86 -7.66
N HIS A 93 4.91 23.89 -7.49
CA HIS A 93 4.18 23.31 -6.37
C HIS A 93 3.17 22.28 -6.90
N THR A 94 2.93 21.20 -6.16
CA THR A 94 1.87 20.23 -6.47
C THR A 94 0.90 20.17 -5.31
N VAL A 95 -0.39 20.39 -5.59
CA VAL A 95 -1.45 20.31 -4.59
C VAL A 95 -2.40 19.16 -4.86
N HIS A 96 -2.81 18.46 -3.80
CA HIS A 96 -3.85 17.44 -3.83
C HIS A 96 -5.20 18.04 -3.44
N TYR A 97 -6.24 17.75 -4.21
CA TYR A 97 -7.59 18.29 -4.01
C TYR A 97 -8.64 17.31 -4.53
N GLN A 98 -9.93 17.63 -4.36
CA GLN A 98 -11.04 16.81 -4.83
C GLN A 98 -11.79 17.49 -5.99
N ILE A 99 -12.18 16.68 -6.97
CA ILE A 99 -13.07 17.05 -8.08
C ILE A 99 -14.38 16.25 -8.02
N MET A 100 -15.43 16.75 -8.64
CA MET A 100 -16.61 15.95 -8.97
C MET A 100 -16.38 15.26 -10.32
N GLY A 101 -16.29 13.93 -10.30
CA GLY A 101 -16.27 13.11 -11.50
C GLY A 101 -17.66 12.98 -12.13
N THR A 102 -17.70 12.79 -13.46
CA THR A 102 -18.94 12.82 -14.26
C THR A 102 -19.42 11.43 -14.71
N GLY A 103 -18.82 10.35 -14.20
CA GLY A 103 -19.08 8.97 -14.61
C GLY A 103 -20.36 8.32 -14.06
N CYS A 104 -21.16 9.01 -13.25
CA CYS A 104 -22.42 8.48 -12.74
C CYS A 104 -23.50 8.44 -13.84
N GLN A 105 -24.23 7.33 -13.99
CA GLN A 105 -25.41 7.27 -14.87
C GLN A 105 -26.50 8.21 -14.37
N GLY A 106 -26.64 9.37 -15.01
CA GLY A 106 -27.62 10.40 -14.67
C GLY A 106 -27.08 11.83 -14.80
N GLY A 107 -25.77 12.01 -14.55
CA GLY A 107 -25.11 13.32 -14.59
C GLY A 107 -25.45 14.21 -13.39
N TYR A 108 -24.62 14.10 -12.35
CA TYR A 108 -24.66 14.83 -11.06
C TYR A 108 -25.82 14.47 -10.12
#